data_AF-A0A0C2FXC4-F1
#
_entry.id   AF-A0A0C2FXC4-F1
#
_cell.length_a   1.000
_cell.length_b   1.000
_cell.length_c   1.000
_cell.angle_alpha   90.00
_cell.angle_beta   90.00
_cell.angle_gamma   90.00
#
_symmetry.space_group_name_H-M   'P 1'
#
loop_
_entity.id
_entity.type
_entity.pdbx_description
1 polymer ?
#
loop_
_entity_poly.entity_id
_entity_poly.type
_entity_poly.pdbx_seq_one_letter_code
_entity_poly.pdbx_strand_id
1 'polypeptide(L)' 'MLREEENKHCADCLAKQPRWASWNIGVFICIKCAGIHRNMGVHISK' A
#
# COMPACT_ATOMS: atom_id res chain seq x y z
N MET A 1 10.72 8.60 2.68
CA MET A 1 9.67 7.58 2.44
C MET A 1 8.29 8.22 2.34
N LEU A 2 7.44 8.36 3.37
CA LEU A 2 6.09 8.96 3.20
C LEU A 2 6.06 10.47 2.87
N ARG A 3 7.21 11.15 2.93
CA ARG A 3 7.37 12.55 2.54
C ARG A 3 7.65 12.73 1.04
N GLU A 4 8.02 11.65 0.35
CA GLU A 4 8.20 11.66 -1.11
C GLU A 4 6.83 11.82 -1.78
N GLU A 5 6.77 12.56 -2.86
CA GLU A 5 5.50 12.92 -3.50
C GLU A 5 4.79 11.70 -4.08
N GLU A 6 5.55 10.73 -4.58
CA GLU A 6 5.03 9.46 -5.09
C GLU A 6 4.33 8.65 -3.99
N ASN A 7 4.77 8.78 -2.73
CA ASN A 7 4.21 8.03 -1.60
C ASN A 7 3.00 8.72 -0.95
N LYS A 8 2.57 9.88 -1.47
CA LYS A 8 1.36 10.57 -0.99
C LYS A 8 0.07 9.97 -1.56
N HIS A 9 0.17 9.01 -2.48
CA HIS A 9 -0.97 8.36 -3.10
C HIS A 9 -0.84 6.84 -2.98
N CYS A 10 -1.97 6.16 -2.82
CA CYS A 10 -2.05 4.71 -2.83
C CYS A 10 -1.57 4.16 -4.19
N ALA A 11 -0.68 3.18 -4.16
CA ALA A 11 -0.12 2.57 -5.37
C ALA A 11 -1.18 1.96 -6.30
N ASP A 12 -2.30 1.44 -5.75
CA ASP A 12 -3.28 0.70 -6.56
C ASP A 12 -4.46 1.55 -7.04
N CYS A 13 -4.85 2.57 -6.28
CA CYS A 13 -6.09 3.31 -6.51
C CYS A 13 -5.96 4.83 -6.42
N LEU A 14 -4.74 5.33 -6.23
CA LEU A 14 -4.39 6.75 -6.17
C LEU A 14 -5.08 7.55 -5.05
N ALA A 15 -5.71 6.86 -4.09
CA ALA A 15 -6.27 7.50 -2.91
C ALA A 15 -5.16 8.26 -2.15
N LYS A 16 -5.47 9.49 -1.74
CA LYS A 16 -4.51 10.35 -1.03
C LYS A 16 -4.15 9.78 0.34
N GLN A 17 -2.95 10.12 0.81
CA GLN A 17 -2.41 9.81 2.13
C GLN A 17 -2.54 8.33 2.51
N PRO A 18 -1.90 7.41 1.77
CA PRO A 18 -1.84 6.01 2.19
C PRO A 18 -1.19 5.91 3.58
N ARG A 19 -1.78 5.09 4.45
CA ARG A 19 -1.32 4.89 5.83
C ARG A 19 -0.75 3.50 6.07
N TRP A 20 -0.88 2.62 5.09
CA TRP A 20 -0.38 1.25 5.13
C TRP A 20 0.71 1.08 4.08
N ALA A 21 1.52 0.05 4.25
CA ALA A 21 2.51 -0.34 3.28
C ALA A 21 2.50 -1.86 3.16
N SER A 22 2.81 -2.36 1.96
CA SER A 22 3.29 -3.72 1.81
C SER A 22 4.81 -3.66 1.73
N TRP A 23 5.49 -4.19 2.76
CA TRP A 23 6.93 -3.98 2.93
C TRP A 23 7.76 -4.94 2.07
N ASN A 24 7.26 -6.13 1.76
CA ASN A 24 7.95 -7.05 0.86
C ASN A 24 7.83 -6.63 -0.61
N ILE A 25 6.73 -5.95 -0.97
CA ILE A 25 6.52 -5.38 -2.31
C ILE A 25 7.16 -3.98 -2.42
N GLY A 26 7.21 -3.23 -1.30
CA GLY A 26 7.81 -1.90 -1.25
C GLY A 26 6.86 -0.78 -1.69
N VAL A 27 5.55 -0.91 -1.43
CA VAL A 27 4.53 0.07 -1.85
C VAL A 27 3.69 0.60 -0.69
N PHE A 28 3.25 1.85 -0.77
CA PHE A 28 2.27 2.44 0.15
C PHE A 28 0.85 2.29 -0.41
N ILE A 29 -0.08 1.85 0.44
CA ILE A 29 -1.46 1.54 0.07
C ILE A 29 -2.47 2.10 1.07
N CYS A 30 -3.70 2.35 0.60
CA CYS A 30 -4.82 2.76 1.45
C CYS A 30 -5.39 1.55 2.21
N ILE A 31 -6.23 1.81 3.23
CA ILE A 31 -6.81 0.73 4.06
C ILE A 31 -7.67 -0.27 3.25
N LYS A 32 -8.37 0.22 2.21
CA LYS A 32 -9.17 -0.64 1.33
C LYS A 32 -8.27 -1.62 0.55
N CYS A 33 -7.22 -1.10 -0.08
CA CYS A 33 -6.24 -1.91 -0.82
C CYS A 33 -5.46 -2.85 0.10
N ALA A 34 -5.11 -2.41 1.32
CA ALA A 34 -4.51 -3.29 2.32
C ALA A 34 -5.40 -4.50 2.65
N GLY A 35 -6.73 -4.35 2.62
CA GLY A 35 -7.66 -5.48 2.73
C GLY A 35 -7.51 -6.49 1.58
N ILE A 36 -7.36 -6.00 0.35
CA ILE A 36 -7.15 -6.84 -0.84
C ILE A 36 -5.81 -7.58 -0.74
N HIS A 37 -4.74 -6.86 -0.38
CA HIS A 37 -3.40 -7.44 -0.17
C HIS A 37 -3.40 -8.57 0.88
N ARG A 38 -4.15 -8.42 1.99
CA ARG A 38 -4.31 -9.48 2.99
C ARG A 38 -4.96 -10.74 2.42
N ASN A 39 -5.94 -10.59 1.52
CA ASN A 39 -6.63 -11.72 0.89
C ASN A 39 -5.75 -12.45 -0.14
N MET A 40 -4.69 -11.82 -0.66
CA MET A 40 -3.71 -12.50 -1.52
C MET A 40 -2.84 -13.50 -0.74
N GLY A 41 -2.76 -13.35 0.58
CA GLY A 41 -1.97 -14.20 1.46
C GLY A 41 -0.53 -13.71 1.62
N VAL A 42 0.05 -14.07 2.77
CA VAL A 42 1.35 -13.53 3.25
C VAL A 42 2.56 -13.94 2.40
N HIS A 43 2.42 -14.96 1.54
CA HIS A 43 3.48 -15.35 0.62
C HIS A 43 3.57 -14.41 -0.59
N ILE A 44 2.49 -13.64 -0.86
CA ILE A 44 2.41 -12.67 -1.95
C ILE A 44 2.64 -11.25 -1.40
N SER A 45 1.86 -10.85 -0.40
CA SER A 45 1.93 -9.50 0.16
C SER A 45 1.93 -9.53 1.68
N LYS A 46 2.90 -8.82 2.27
CA LYS A 46 3.06 -8.59 3.70
C LYS A 46 3.16 -7.11 4.00
#